data_AF-A0AAN5C9J7-F1
#
_entry.id   AF-A0AAN5C9J7-F1
#
_cell.length_a   1.000
_cell.length_b   1.000
_cell.length_c   1.000
_cell.angle_alpha   90.00
_cell.angle_beta   90.00
_cell.angle_gamma   90.00
#
_symmetry.space_group_name_H-M   'P 1'
#
loop_
_entity.id
_entity.type
_entity.pdbx_description
1 polymer ?
#
loop_
_entity_poly.entity_id
_entity_poly.type
_entity_poly.pdbx_seq_one_letter_code
_entity_poly.pdbx_strand_id
1 'polypeptide(L)' 'DVYECGDNCKCDFKRCKQRVVQKGRRGTLVVFRHHEKGWTLRAGEALKGGAFVCEYTGMLMTVKEALNRADKTYHMDLRV' A
#
# COMPACT_ATOMS: atom_id res chain seq x y z
N ASP A 1 -12.70 1.28 11.82
CA ASP A 1 -11.22 1.37 11.77
C ASP A 1 -10.56 0.00 11.80
N VAL A 2 -9.36 -0.09 11.23
CA VAL A 2 -8.52 -1.31 11.23
C VAL A 2 -7.29 -1.02 12.07
N TYR A 3 -7.07 -1.80 13.12
CA TYR A 3 -5.89 -1.71 13.99
C TYR A 3 -5.12 -3.01 13.99
N GLU A 4 -3.84 -2.96 13.62
CA GLU A 4 -2.96 -4.11 13.72
C GLU A 4 -2.26 -4.17 15.07
N CYS A 5 -1.86 -5.38 15.49
CA CYS A 5 -0.97 -5.51 16.63
C CYS A 5 0.35 -4.79 16.34
N GLY A 6 0.75 -3.90 17.25
CA GLY A 6 2.07 -3.27 17.26
C GLY A 6 3.06 -4.01 18.16
N ASP A 7 4.28 -3.50 18.26
CA ASP A 7 5.39 -4.20 18.93
C ASP A 7 5.22 -4.37 20.44
N ASN A 8 4.31 -3.60 21.04
CA ASN A 8 3.92 -3.75 22.45
C ASN A 8 2.96 -4.93 22.70
N CYS A 9 2.45 -5.61 21.66
CA CYS A 9 1.61 -6.79 21.81
C CYS A 9 2.48 -8.04 22.08
N LYS A 10 2.06 -8.88 23.03
CA LYS A 10 2.75 -10.15 23.39
C LYS A 10 2.62 -11.27 22.33
N CYS A 11 1.95 -11.00 21.21
CA CYS A 11 1.68 -12.02 20.18
C CYS A 11 2.92 -12.27 19.31
N ASP A 12 3.13 -13.52 18.90
CA ASP A 12 4.19 -13.86 17.94
C ASP A 12 3.94 -13.16 16.60
N PHE A 13 4.95 -12.44 16.10
CA PHE A 13 4.86 -11.67 14.86
C PHE A 13 4.42 -12.55 13.68
N LYS A 14 5.03 -13.74 13.52
CA LYS A 14 4.79 -14.61 12.36
C LYS A 14 3.38 -15.21 12.39
N ARG A 15 2.88 -15.59 13.55
CA ARG A 15 1.60 -16.30 13.74
C ARG A 15 0.41 -15.38 14.00
N CYS A 16 0.61 -14.14 14.45
CA CYS A 16 -0.49 -13.23 14.75
C CYS A 16 -1.34 -12.94 13.50
N LYS A 17 -2.65 -13.20 13.57
CA LYS A 17 -3.59 -12.94 12.46
C LYS A 17 -3.91 -11.44 12.32
N GLN A 18 -3.75 -10.68 13.40
CA GLN A 18 -3.96 -9.22 13.45
C GLN A 18 -2.72 -8.43 12.99
N ARG A 19 -1.89 -9.04 12.15
CA ARG A 19 -0.71 -8.44 11.50
C ARG A 19 -0.75 -8.87 10.04
N VAL A 20 -1.42 -8.12 9.17
CA VAL A 20 -1.66 -8.44 7.75
C VAL A 20 -0.81 -7.53 6.87
N VAL A 21 -1.04 -6.22 6.93
CA VAL A 21 -0.37 -5.18 6.13
C VAL A 21 1.12 -5.12 6.47
N GLN A 22 1.46 -5.10 7.77
CA GLN A 22 2.86 -5.04 8.21
C GLN A 22 3.70 -6.27 7.84
N LYS A 23 3.07 -7.40 7.46
CA LYS A 23 3.79 -8.58 6.95
C LYS A 23 4.19 -8.43 5.48
N GLY A 24 3.87 -7.29 4.87
CA GLY A 24 4.16 -6.99 3.50
C GLY A 24 3.27 -7.73 2.50
N ARG A 25 3.47 -7.38 1.23
CA ARG A 25 2.79 -8.01 0.10
C ARG A 25 3.19 -9.49 -0.01
N ARG A 26 2.19 -10.35 -0.20
CA ARG A 26 2.38 -11.79 -0.47
C ARG A 26 2.14 -12.19 -1.92
N GLY A 27 1.20 -11.51 -2.60
CA GLY A 27 0.87 -11.80 -3.98
C GLY A 27 1.90 -11.22 -4.96
N THR A 28 2.09 -11.90 -6.07
CA THR A 28 2.93 -11.47 -7.18
C THR A 28 2.23 -10.36 -7.95
N LEU A 29 2.90 -9.23 -8.13
CA LEU A 29 2.42 -8.11 -8.94
C LEU A 29 3.41 -7.86 -10.07
N VAL A 30 2.88 -7.56 -11.26
CA VAL A 30 3.67 -7.33 -12.46
C VAL A 30 3.48 -5.89 -12.90
N VAL A 31 4.59 -5.17 -13.01
CA VAL A 31 4.64 -3.84 -13.63
C VAL A 31 4.77 -4.05 -15.14
N PHE A 32 3.90 -3.41 -15.92
CA PHE A 32 3.96 -3.49 -17.36
C PHE A 32 3.53 -2.17 -18.02
N ARG A 33 3.86 -2.02 -19.31
CA ARG A 33 3.46 -0.88 -20.12
C ARG A 33 2.13 -1.18 -20.81
N HIS A 34 1.07 -0.49 -20.40
CA HIS A 34 -0.21 -0.45 -21.10
C HIS A 34 -0.14 0.52 -22.29
N HIS A 35 -0.83 0.19 -23.37
CA HIS A 35 -0.83 0.97 -24.61
C HIS A 35 -1.42 2.39 -24.39
N GLU A 36 -2.54 2.50 -23.66
CA GLU A 36 -3.17 3.80 -23.37
C GLU A 36 -2.74 4.46 -22.05
N LYS A 37 -2.47 3.67 -21.00
CA LYS A 37 -2.34 4.18 -19.62
C LYS A 37 -0.89 4.36 -19.17
N GLY A 38 0.07 4.05 -20.05
CA GLY A 38 1.49 4.06 -19.70
C GLY A 38 1.85 2.94 -18.72
N TRP A 39 2.66 3.23 -17.71
CA TRP A 39 3.07 2.21 -16.73
C TRP A 39 1.91 1.86 -15.79
N THR A 40 1.66 0.57 -15.61
CA THR A 40 0.58 0.09 -14.75
C THR A 40 0.95 -1.22 -14.05
N LEU A 41 0.09 -1.63 -13.12
CA LEU A 41 0.27 -2.81 -12.28
C LEU A 41 -0.87 -3.80 -12.53
N ARG A 42 -0.55 -5.09 -12.65
CA ARG A 42 -1.54 -6.17 -12.63
C ARG A 42 -1.15 -7.25 -11.64
N ALA A 43 -2.12 -8.08 -11.25
CA ALA A 43 -1.84 -9.31 -10.54
C ALA A 43 -1.10 -10.29 -11.47
N GLY A 44 0.00 -10.87 -10.98
CA GLY A 44 0.74 -11.93 -11.65
C GLY A 44 0.16 -13.33 -11.38
N GLU A 45 -0.75 -13.43 -10.41
CA GLU A 45 -1.45 -14.64 -10.01
C GLU A 45 -2.85 -14.29 -9.52
N ALA A 46 -3.72 -15.30 -9.35
CA ALA A 46 -5.06 -15.08 -8.81
C ALA A 46 -4.99 -14.63 -7.33
N LEU A 47 -5.52 -13.43 -7.05
CA LEU A 47 -5.66 -12.94 -5.68
C LEU A 47 -7.05 -13.30 -5.15
N LYS A 48 -7.10 -13.84 -3.93
CA LYS A 48 -8.38 -14.12 -3.25
C LYS A 48 -9.09 -12.81 -2.90
N GLY A 49 -10.42 -12.81 -2.93
CA GLY A 49 -11.22 -11.69 -2.43
C GLY A 49 -10.86 -11.37 -0.98
N GLY A 50 -10.66 -10.08 -0.69
CA GLY A 50 -10.23 -9.60 0.64
C GLY A 50 -8.73 -9.76 0.94
N ALA A 51 -7.92 -10.21 -0.02
CA ALA A 51 -6.47 -10.25 0.16
C ALA A 51 -5.86 -8.83 0.15
N PHE A 52 -4.89 -8.59 1.04
CA PHE A 52 -4.03 -7.41 0.95
C PHE A 52 -3.16 -7.47 -0.32
N VAL A 53 -3.14 -6.36 -1.07
CA VAL A 53 -2.41 -6.24 -2.34
C VAL A 53 -1.06 -5.58 -2.14
N CYS A 54 -1.05 -4.28 -1.86
CA CYS A 54 0.15 -3.50 -1.54
C CYS A 54 -0.26 -2.17 -0.89
N GLU A 55 0.73 -1.44 -0.39
CA GLU A 55 0.57 -0.10 0.17
C GLU A 55 0.88 0.97 -0.88
N TYR A 56 0.21 2.12 -0.79
CA TYR A 56 0.62 3.33 -1.50
C TYR A 56 1.75 4.01 -0.72
N THR A 57 2.98 3.53 -0.95
CA THR A 57 4.16 4.06 -0.25
C THR A 57 4.70 5.31 -0.95
N GLY A 58 5.10 6.31 -0.19
CA GLY A 58 5.68 7.54 -0.74
C GLY A 58 6.20 8.48 0.33
N MET A 59 6.41 9.74 -0.05
CA MET A 59 6.83 10.79 0.86
C MET A 59 5.61 11.37 1.59
N LEU A 60 5.61 11.28 2.92
CA LEU A 60 4.64 12.02 3.74
C LEU A 60 4.97 13.51 3.69
N MET A 61 3.96 14.32 3.41
CA MET A 61 4.11 15.77 3.25
C MET A 61 2.96 16.49 3.94
N THR A 62 3.25 17.69 4.42
CA THR A 62 2.22 18.64 4.83
C THR A 62 1.45 19.13 3.60
N VAL A 63 0.22 19.62 3.83
CA VAL A 63 -0.59 20.24 2.76
C VAL A 63 0.17 21.39 2.09
N LYS A 64 0.91 22.19 2.85
CA LYS A 64 1.70 23.30 2.33
C LYS A 64 2.79 22.81 1.35
N GLU A 65 3.55 21.78 1.72
CA GLU A 65 4.58 21.20 0.86
C GLU A 65 3.99 20.59 -0.41
N ALA A 66 2.86 19.88 -0.29
CA ALA A 66 2.16 19.29 -1.42
C ALA A 66 1.62 20.36 -2.39
N LEU A 67 1.12 21.49 -1.88
CA LEU A 67 0.62 22.58 -2.72
C LEU A 67 1.72 23.25 -3.55
N ASN A 68 2.94 23.30 -3.01
CA ASN A 68 4.12 23.89 -3.65
C ASN A 68 4.75 22.99 -4.74
N ARG A 69 4.34 21.72 -4.86
CA ARG A 69 4.81 20.82 -5.93
C ARG A 69 4.20 21.19 -7.27
N ALA A 70 5.03 21.23 -8.31
CA ALA A 70 4.56 21.46 -9.69
C ALA A 70 3.76 20.27 -10.22
N ASP A 71 4.23 19.04 -9.99
CA ASP A 71 3.54 17.81 -10.34
C ASP A 71 2.83 17.22 -9.12
N LYS A 72 1.53 16.96 -9.27
CA LYS A 72 0.63 16.40 -8.24
C LYS A 72 0.02 15.07 -8.66
N THR A 73 0.46 14.50 -9.79
CA THR A 73 -0.09 13.27 -10.41
C THR A 73 -0.12 12.08 -9.45
N TYR A 74 0.85 12.00 -8.54
CA TYR A 74 1.02 10.90 -7.58
C TYR A 74 0.79 11.36 -6.13
N HIS A 75 -0.07 12.36 -5.92
CA HIS A 75 -0.50 12.72 -4.59
C HIS A 75 -1.66 11.82 -4.15
N MET A 76 -1.60 11.37 -2.89
CA MET A 76 -2.68 10.67 -2.23
C MET A 76 -3.03 11.43 -0.95
N ASP A 77 -4.26 11.94 -0.88
CA ASP A 77 -4.72 12.68 0.28
C ASP A 77 -4.99 11.73 1.46
N LEU A 78 -4.34 11.99 2.59
CA LEU A 78 -4.60 11.28 3.83
C LEU A 78 -5.75 11.97 4.57
N ARG A 79 -6.89 11.27 4.67
CA ARG A 79 -8.01 11.69 5.51
C ARG A 79 -7.88 10.98 6.85
N VAL A 80 -7.36 11.70 7.83
CA VAL A 80 -7.29 11.29 9.24
C VAL A 80 -8.47 11.86 10.00
#